data_AF-A0A7Z9VEE3-F1
#
_entry.id   AF-A0A7Z9VEE3-F1
#
_cell.length_a   1.000
_cell.length_b   1.000
_cell.length_c   1.000
_cell.angle_alpha   90.00
_cell.angle_beta   90.00
_cell.angle_gamma   90.00
#
_symmetry.space_group_name_H-M   'P 1'
#
loop_
_entity.id
_entity.type
_entity.pdbx_description
1 polymer ?
#
loop_
_entity_poly.entity_id
_entity_poly.type
_entity_poly.pdbx_seq_one_letter_code
_entity_poly.pdbx_strand_id
1 'polypeptide(L)'
;MFSFEGRVFLAAIPGVILAAETAVGDDTTSGMTVLGVGALMGIALTLIILSLRRIRDHERALREGGHFRDVAEYVGDWVWEMDTELKFTYLSARFFEQFPIIPEIILGKTRAEYIGAGTDDPGWRNHFKDIKAQRPFRDFKYSFTDENGRLRHIRISGRPVFDAQGAYKGYQGTGADLTAEVEATAQAARAEAILADAPEPHQAAPQGSPYLPLNSLQIQPKPAPI
;
A
#
# COMPACT_ATOMS: atom_id res chain seq x y z
N MET A 1 -0.32 64.76 14.08
CA MET A 1 0.52 63.78 13.37
C MET A 1 0.78 62.65 14.36
N PHE A 2 -0.01 61.59 14.31
CA PHE A 2 -0.02 60.50 15.30
C PHE A 2 0.94 59.38 14.87
N SER A 3 1.82 58.99 15.79
CA SER A 3 2.71 57.82 15.69
C SER A 3 2.01 56.59 16.28
N PHE A 4 2.21 55.43 15.66
CA PHE A 4 1.58 54.14 15.95
C PHE A 4 2.66 53.20 16.50
N GLU A 5 2.60 52.84 17.79
CA GLU A 5 3.40 51.73 18.35
C GLU A 5 2.52 50.50 18.56
N GLY A 6 2.92 49.41 17.91
CA GLY A 6 2.22 48.12 17.91
C GLY A 6 2.38 47.37 19.23
N ARG A 7 1.26 46.97 19.82
CA ARG A 7 1.19 46.05 20.96
C ARG A 7 1.23 44.60 20.47
N VAL A 8 2.20 43.82 20.96
CA VAL A 8 2.24 42.36 20.82
C VAL A 8 1.24 41.74 21.81
N PHE A 9 0.24 41.03 21.31
CA PHE A 9 -0.69 40.24 22.12
C PHE A 9 0.00 38.91 22.52
N LEU A 10 0.33 38.75 23.81
CA LEU A 10 0.64 37.44 24.39
C LEU A 10 -0.68 36.76 24.77
N ALA A 11 -1.01 35.67 24.08
CA ALA A 11 -2.15 34.83 24.42
C ALA A 11 -1.91 34.14 25.76
N ALA A 12 -2.72 34.47 26.76
CA ALA A 12 -2.73 33.82 28.06
C ALA A 12 -3.19 32.36 27.93
N ILE A 13 -2.35 31.42 28.37
CA ILE A 13 -2.74 30.02 28.56
C ILE A 13 -3.72 29.96 29.75
N PRO A 14 -4.96 29.46 29.61
CA PRO A 14 -5.90 29.37 30.71
C PRO A 14 -5.49 28.23 31.64
N GLY A 15 -5.04 28.57 32.85
CA GLY A 15 -4.69 27.59 33.89
C GLY A 15 -3.93 28.15 35.09
N VAL A 16 -3.41 29.38 35.01
CA VAL A 16 -2.53 29.96 36.05
C VAL A 16 -3.27 30.87 37.05
N ILE A 17 -4.54 31.20 36.83
CA ILE A 17 -5.27 32.14 37.71
C ILE A 17 -6.26 31.37 38.58
N LEU A 18 -5.82 30.87 39.74
CA LEU A 18 -6.63 30.89 40.96
C LEU A 18 -5.79 30.54 42.21
N ALA A 19 -5.19 31.54 42.84
CA ALA A 19 -4.96 31.59 44.29
C ALA A 19 -4.25 32.91 44.62
N ALA A 20 -4.96 34.03 44.50
CA ALA A 20 -4.48 35.32 44.98
C ALA A 20 -5.57 35.97 45.83
N GLU A 21 -5.96 35.31 46.93
CA GLU A 21 -6.66 36.01 48.01
C GLU A 21 -6.52 35.24 49.33
N THR A 22 -5.53 35.68 50.12
CA THR A 22 -5.46 35.78 51.58
C THR A 22 -4.02 35.54 52.08
N ALA A 23 -3.18 36.56 51.97
CA ALA A 23 -1.93 36.63 52.73
C ALA A 23 -1.60 38.09 53.07
N VAL A 24 -2.43 38.69 53.92
CA VAL A 24 -2.01 39.83 54.74
C VAL A 24 -1.37 39.23 55.98
N GLY A 25 -0.05 39.06 55.94
CA GLY A 25 0.78 38.51 57.01
C GLY A 25 2.25 38.64 56.63
N ASP A 26 3.03 39.22 57.52
CA ASP A 26 4.36 39.85 57.35
C ASP A 26 5.52 38.88 57.01
N ASP A 27 5.42 38.09 55.94
CA ASP A 27 6.54 37.26 55.44
C ASP A 27 6.55 37.12 53.92
N THR A 28 6.87 38.24 53.24
CA THR A 28 6.91 38.35 51.78
C THR A 28 8.02 37.49 51.13
N THR A 29 9.02 37.08 51.92
CA THR A 29 10.18 36.31 51.45
C THR A 29 9.84 34.82 51.30
N SER A 30 9.06 34.27 52.24
CA SER A 30 8.60 32.87 52.21
C SER A 30 7.60 32.60 51.07
N GLY A 31 6.73 33.56 50.73
CA GLY A 31 5.81 33.42 49.60
C GLY A 31 6.51 33.42 48.22
N MET A 32 7.58 34.19 48.07
CA MET A 32 8.30 34.33 46.80
C MET A 32 9.15 33.10 46.46
N THR A 33 9.72 32.44 47.46
CA THR A 33 10.52 31.20 47.27
C THR A 33 9.64 30.00 46.89
N VAL A 34 8.48 29.84 47.53
CA VAL A 34 7.54 28.75 47.23
C VAL A 34 6.97 28.85 45.81
N LEU A 35 6.65 30.05 45.33
CA LEU A 35 6.19 30.29 43.96
C LEU A 35 7.29 30.00 42.92
N GLY A 36 8.53 30.39 43.19
CA GLY A 36 9.67 30.13 42.30
C GLY A 36 9.97 28.65 42.13
N VAL A 37 9.95 27.88 43.24
CA VAL A 37 10.18 26.43 43.21
C VAL A 37 9.04 25.70 42.48
N GLY A 38 7.79 26.11 42.67
CA GLY A 38 6.64 25.55 41.96
C GLY A 38 6.69 25.77 40.44
N ALA A 39 7.07 26.98 39.99
CA ALA A 39 7.24 27.28 38.58
C ALA A 39 8.37 26.45 37.94
N LEU A 40 9.52 26.34 38.62
CA LEU A 40 10.65 25.53 38.14
C LEU A 40 10.31 24.04 38.08
N MET A 41 9.57 23.51 39.07
CA MET A 41 9.09 22.13 39.06
C MET A 41 8.10 21.88 37.92
N GLY A 42 7.19 22.81 37.63
CA GLY A 42 6.26 22.71 36.52
C GLY A 42 6.97 22.71 35.15
N ILE A 43 7.96 23.59 34.98
CA ILE A 43 8.80 23.62 33.77
C ILE A 43 9.59 22.31 33.64
N ALA A 44 10.25 21.86 34.72
CA ALA A 44 11.00 20.61 34.72
C ALA A 44 10.11 19.40 34.40
N LEU A 45 8.92 19.30 35.01
CA LEU A 45 7.95 18.23 34.74
C LEU A 45 7.48 18.26 33.28
N THR A 46 7.23 19.44 32.72
CA THR A 46 6.85 19.61 31.31
C THR A 46 7.98 19.16 30.38
N LEU A 47 9.22 19.57 30.65
CA LEU A 47 10.39 19.15 29.87
C LEU A 47 10.63 17.64 29.95
N ILE A 48 10.44 17.04 31.13
CA ILE A 48 10.54 15.59 31.34
C ILE A 48 9.45 14.87 30.55
N ILE A 49 8.19 15.33 30.58
CA ILE A 49 7.09 14.74 29.82
C ILE A 49 7.36 14.84 28.31
N LEU A 50 7.84 15.98 27.82
CA LEU A 50 8.20 16.17 26.41
C LEU A 50 9.36 15.28 25.99
N SER A 51 10.39 15.15 26.83
CA SER A 51 11.54 14.25 26.61
C SER A 51 11.11 12.78 26.55
N LEU A 52 10.26 12.36 27.49
CA LEU A 52 9.73 10.99 27.54
C LEU A 52 8.80 10.66 26.36
N ARG A 53 8.09 11.65 25.82
CA ARG A 53 7.33 11.48 24.56
C ARG A 53 8.30 11.30 23.39
N ARG A 54 9.31 12.17 23.27
CA ARG A 54 10.30 12.13 22.20
C ARG A 54 11.05 10.80 22.12
N ILE A 55 11.46 10.24 23.26
CA ILE A 55 12.13 8.93 23.33
C ILE A 55 11.19 7.81 22.85
N ARG A 56 9.93 7.83 23.31
CA ARG A 56 8.93 6.81 22.99
C ARG A 56 8.53 6.84 21.51
N ASP A 57 8.47 8.03 20.92
CA ASP A 57 8.19 8.20 19.50
C ASP A 57 9.38 7.75 18.64
N HIS A 58 10.62 7.96 19.11
CA HIS A 58 11.82 7.42 18.45
C HIS A 58 11.87 5.89 18.50
N GLU A 59 11.59 5.30 19.66
CA GLU A 59 11.50 3.85 19.82
C GLU A 59 10.37 3.26 18.99
N ARG A 60 9.23 3.96 18.85
CA ARG A 60 8.14 3.57 17.96
C ARG A 60 8.54 3.66 16.49
N ALA A 61 9.19 4.73 16.05
CA ALA A 61 9.61 4.85 14.66
C ALA A 61 10.61 3.76 14.27
N LEU A 62 11.57 3.44 15.16
CA LEU A 62 12.55 2.37 14.95
C LEU A 62 11.90 0.98 15.02
N ARG A 63 11.00 0.75 15.98
CA ARG A 63 10.24 -0.51 16.07
C ARG A 63 9.28 -0.69 14.91
N GLU A 64 8.58 0.35 14.47
CA GLU A 64 7.67 0.27 13.35
C GLU A 64 8.41 0.08 12.03
N GLY A 65 9.58 0.70 11.83
CA GLY A 65 10.40 0.47 10.64
C GLY A 65 10.94 -0.96 10.56
N GLY A 66 11.51 -1.47 11.66
CA GLY A 66 11.97 -2.86 11.76
C GLY A 66 10.81 -3.86 11.64
N HIS A 67 9.76 -3.68 12.44
CA HIS A 67 8.60 -4.57 12.44
C HIS A 67 7.83 -4.54 11.11
N PHE A 68 7.74 -3.40 10.42
CA PHE A 68 7.11 -3.33 9.09
C PHE A 68 7.89 -4.15 8.06
N ARG A 69 9.22 -4.11 8.12
CA ARG A 69 10.10 -4.90 7.25
C ARG A 69 9.99 -6.39 7.59
N ASP A 70 9.99 -6.74 8.87
CA ASP A 70 9.86 -8.12 9.36
C ASP A 70 8.49 -8.74 9.04
N VAL A 71 7.40 -7.96 9.12
CA VAL A 71 6.03 -8.46 8.85
C VAL A 71 5.79 -8.73 7.37
N ALA A 72 6.37 -7.91 6.48
CA ALA A 72 6.18 -8.07 5.05
C ALA A 72 6.92 -9.29 4.48
N GLU A 73 8.06 -9.68 5.07
CA GLU A 73 8.81 -10.87 4.65
C GLU A 73 8.00 -12.17 4.74
N TYR A 74 6.97 -12.24 5.60
CA TYR A 74 6.16 -13.44 5.79
C TYR A 74 4.97 -13.60 4.84
N VAL A 75 4.53 -12.54 4.14
CA VAL A 75 3.25 -12.55 3.38
C VAL A 75 3.45 -12.75 1.88
N GLY A 76 4.69 -12.85 1.41
CA GLY A 76 4.96 -12.97 -0.02
C GLY A 76 4.81 -11.66 -0.79
N ASP A 77 4.65 -10.54 -0.09
CA ASP A 77 4.63 -9.17 -0.61
C ASP A 77 6.04 -8.55 -0.54
N TRP A 78 6.36 -7.59 -1.42
CA TRP A 78 7.57 -6.78 -1.28
C TRP A 78 7.31 -5.51 -0.48
N VAL A 79 8.36 -4.95 0.12
CA VAL A 79 8.32 -3.65 0.81
C VAL A 79 8.87 -2.59 -0.12
N TRP A 80 8.30 -1.39 -0.05
CA TRP A 80 8.79 -0.23 -0.75
C TRP A 80 8.74 1.02 0.13
N GLU A 81 9.67 1.94 -0.12
CA GLU A 81 9.70 3.28 0.48
C GLU A 81 9.91 4.34 -0.61
N MET A 82 9.38 5.51 -0.35
CA MET A 82 9.52 6.70 -1.18
C MET A 82 9.88 7.90 -0.31
N ASP A 83 10.64 8.83 -0.88
CA ASP A 83 10.95 10.10 -0.24
C ASP A 83 9.80 11.12 -0.32
N THR A 84 10.08 12.35 0.12
CA THR A 84 9.15 13.48 0.07
C THR A 84 8.77 13.92 -1.35
N GLU A 85 9.59 13.59 -2.35
CA GLU A 85 9.33 13.83 -3.77
C GLU A 85 8.61 12.63 -4.43
N LEU A 86 8.24 11.61 -3.65
CA LEU A 86 7.59 10.38 -4.10
C LEU A 86 8.46 9.52 -5.02
N LYS A 87 9.78 9.69 -4.94
CA LYS A 87 10.76 8.86 -5.64
C LYS A 87 11.08 7.65 -4.80
N PHE A 88 11.20 6.48 -5.43
CA PHE A 88 11.55 5.26 -4.72
C PHE A 88 12.95 5.35 -4.11
N THR A 89 13.05 5.17 -2.80
CA THR A 89 14.31 5.16 -2.05
C THR A 89 14.73 3.75 -1.65
N TYR A 90 13.78 2.84 -1.53
CA TYR A 90 14.02 1.46 -1.15
C TYR A 90 12.95 0.53 -1.71
N LEU A 91 13.40 -0.67 -2.13
CA LEU A 91 12.59 -1.82 -2.52
C LEU A 91 13.25 -3.06 -1.92
N SER A 92 12.48 -3.96 -1.32
CA SER A 92 13.05 -5.20 -0.77
C SER A 92 13.55 -6.14 -1.87
N ALA A 93 14.47 -7.05 -1.52
CA ALA A 93 15.03 -8.05 -2.44
C ALA A 93 13.95 -8.83 -3.20
N ARG A 94 12.83 -9.11 -2.52
CA ARG A 94 11.68 -9.81 -3.08
C ARG A 94 11.05 -9.13 -4.30
N PHE A 95 11.10 -7.80 -4.38
CA PHE A 95 10.69 -7.09 -5.59
C PHE A 95 11.56 -7.51 -6.78
N PHE A 96 12.88 -7.51 -6.59
CA PHE A 96 13.85 -7.85 -7.64
C PHE A 96 13.84 -9.34 -8.02
N GLU A 97 13.42 -10.22 -7.12
CA GLU A 97 13.14 -11.63 -7.44
C GLU A 97 11.93 -11.78 -8.38
N GLN A 98 10.90 -10.95 -8.21
CA GLN A 98 9.67 -10.99 -9.02
C GLN A 98 9.76 -10.17 -10.31
N PHE A 99 10.60 -9.14 -10.30
CA PHE A 99 10.83 -8.21 -11.41
C PHE A 99 12.35 -8.09 -11.58
N PRO A 100 12.97 -8.90 -12.47
CA PRO A 100 14.42 -9.03 -12.56
C PRO A 100 15.03 -7.82 -13.29
N ILE A 101 15.10 -6.70 -12.58
CA ILE A 101 15.70 -5.43 -13.01
C ILE A 101 16.80 -5.01 -12.06
N ILE A 102 17.73 -4.18 -12.54
CA ILE A 102 18.74 -3.56 -11.67
C ILE A 102 18.12 -2.37 -10.93
N PRO A 103 18.51 -2.10 -9.66
CA PRO A 103 17.93 -1.03 -8.85
C PRO A 103 17.95 0.36 -9.51
N GLU A 104 18.97 0.66 -10.31
CA GLU A 104 19.16 1.94 -11.00
C GLU A 104 18.04 2.27 -12.00
N ILE A 105 17.28 1.27 -12.45
CA ILE A 105 16.14 1.47 -13.34
C ILE A 105 14.95 2.09 -12.61
N ILE A 106 14.79 1.86 -11.31
CA ILE A 106 13.58 2.24 -10.56
C ILE A 106 13.86 3.19 -9.39
N LEU A 107 14.99 3.05 -8.70
CA LEU A 107 15.35 3.93 -7.59
C LEU A 107 15.57 5.36 -8.08
N GLY A 108 15.10 6.33 -7.31
CA GLY A 108 15.13 7.74 -7.67
C GLY A 108 14.05 8.18 -8.66
N LYS A 109 13.23 7.26 -9.19
CA LYS A 109 12.08 7.58 -10.04
C LYS A 109 10.80 7.60 -9.24
N THR A 110 9.88 8.46 -9.64
CA THR A 110 8.48 8.38 -9.21
C THR A 110 7.82 7.16 -9.85
N ARG A 111 6.71 6.71 -9.22
CA ARG A 111 5.92 5.60 -9.77
C ARG A 111 5.40 5.89 -11.18
N ALA A 112 5.02 7.14 -11.46
CA ALA A 112 4.56 7.54 -12.79
C ALA A 112 5.69 7.49 -13.83
N GLU A 113 6.90 7.94 -13.47
CA GLU A 113 8.06 7.87 -14.37
C GLU A 113 8.51 6.44 -14.66
N TYR A 114 8.38 5.53 -13.68
CA TYR A 114 8.71 4.11 -13.88
C TYR A 114 7.69 3.39 -14.77
N ILE A 115 6.39 3.58 -14.50
CA ILE A 115 5.31 2.92 -15.26
C ILE A 115 5.17 3.50 -16.67
N GLY A 116 5.44 4.80 -16.83
CA GLY A 116 5.23 5.51 -18.08
C GLY A 116 3.75 5.79 -18.35
N ALA A 117 3.28 5.43 -19.55
CA ALA A 117 1.92 5.74 -20.01
C ALA A 117 0.85 4.93 -19.27
N GLY A 118 -0.37 5.47 -19.19
CA GLY A 118 -1.52 4.78 -18.58
C GLY A 118 -1.90 5.26 -17.18
N THR A 119 -1.34 6.39 -16.72
CA THR A 119 -1.68 6.98 -15.41
C THR A 119 -2.83 8.00 -15.44
N ASP A 120 -3.54 8.12 -16.56
CA ASP A 120 -4.57 9.15 -16.76
C ASP A 120 -5.99 8.70 -16.38
N ASP A 121 -6.16 7.43 -15.99
CA ASP A 121 -7.48 6.89 -15.64
C ASP A 121 -7.99 7.41 -14.26
N PRO A 122 -9.31 7.33 -14.00
CA PRO A 122 -9.90 7.81 -12.75
C PRO A 122 -9.30 7.21 -11.46
N GLY A 123 -8.86 5.95 -11.50
CA GLY A 123 -8.21 5.26 -10.39
C GLY A 123 -6.89 5.92 -10.03
N TRP A 124 -6.03 6.17 -11.01
CA TRP A 124 -4.77 6.89 -10.80
C TRP A 124 -4.98 8.31 -10.27
N ARG A 125 -5.95 9.05 -10.78
CA ARG A 125 -6.24 10.40 -10.27
C ARG A 125 -6.64 10.39 -8.80
N ASN A 126 -7.43 9.41 -8.37
CA ASN A 126 -7.82 9.27 -6.96
C ASN A 126 -6.62 8.88 -6.10
N HIS A 127 -5.80 7.95 -6.57
CA HIS A 127 -4.56 7.56 -5.92
C HIS A 127 -3.61 8.75 -5.71
N PHE A 128 -3.38 9.55 -6.75
CA PHE A 128 -2.55 10.75 -6.64
C PHE A 128 -3.15 11.82 -5.73
N LYS A 129 -4.49 11.94 -5.66
CA LYS A 129 -5.15 12.81 -4.68
C LYS A 129 -4.88 12.36 -3.25
N ASP A 130 -4.96 11.06 -2.96
CA ASP A 130 -4.67 10.53 -1.63
C ASP A 130 -3.22 10.74 -1.24
N ILE A 131 -2.28 10.48 -2.15
CA ILE A 131 -0.86 10.72 -1.92
C ILE A 131 -0.60 12.21 -1.69
N LYS A 132 -1.16 13.10 -2.50
CA LYS A 132 -1.00 14.55 -2.35
C LYS A 132 -1.59 15.06 -1.03
N ALA A 133 -2.68 14.45 -0.57
CA ALA A 133 -3.31 14.74 0.71
C ALA A 133 -2.61 14.05 1.89
N GLN A 134 -1.48 13.37 1.68
CA GLN A 134 -0.74 12.62 2.69
C GLN A 134 -1.64 11.62 3.43
N ARG A 135 -2.56 10.96 2.71
CA ARG A 135 -3.46 9.96 3.26
C ARG A 135 -2.92 8.55 3.05
N PRO A 136 -3.19 7.62 3.98
CA PRO A 136 -2.97 6.21 3.71
C PRO A 136 -3.91 5.73 2.60
N PHE A 137 -3.46 4.78 1.81
CA PHE A 137 -4.25 4.10 0.79
C PHE A 137 -4.03 2.58 0.91
N ARG A 138 -5.01 1.80 0.45
CA ARG A 138 -4.98 0.34 0.50
C ARG A 138 -5.49 -0.26 -0.79
N ASP A 139 -4.95 -1.42 -1.13
CA ASP A 139 -5.40 -2.27 -2.24
C ASP A 139 -5.51 -1.53 -3.58
N PHE A 140 -4.64 -0.55 -3.83
CA PHE A 140 -4.58 0.14 -5.11
C PHE A 140 -3.99 -0.82 -6.16
N LYS A 141 -4.83 -1.24 -7.10
CA LYS A 141 -4.48 -2.18 -8.16
C LYS A 141 -4.21 -1.43 -9.46
N TYR A 142 -3.14 -1.77 -10.13
CA TYR A 142 -2.83 -1.25 -11.46
C TYR A 142 -2.01 -2.25 -12.26
N SER A 143 -1.89 -1.98 -13.55
CA SER A 143 -1.12 -2.82 -14.46
C SER A 143 -0.11 -1.97 -15.21
N PHE A 144 1.03 -2.55 -15.52
CA PHE A 144 2.06 -1.91 -16.34
C PHE A 144 2.79 -2.97 -17.16
N THR A 145 3.43 -2.54 -18.24
CA THR A 145 4.29 -3.41 -19.05
C THR A 145 5.70 -3.34 -18.49
N ASP A 146 6.26 -4.48 -18.13
CA ASP A 146 7.64 -4.57 -17.66
C ASP A 146 8.66 -4.45 -18.80
N GLU A 147 9.92 -4.49 -18.43
CA GLU A 147 11.10 -4.37 -19.27
C GLU A 147 11.24 -5.51 -20.29
N ASN A 148 10.56 -6.63 -20.04
CA ASN A 148 10.48 -7.78 -20.94
C ASN A 148 9.24 -7.73 -21.85
N GLY A 149 8.45 -6.65 -21.79
CA GLY A 149 7.23 -6.51 -22.57
C GLY A 149 6.03 -7.27 -22.01
N ARG A 150 6.14 -7.81 -20.79
CA ARG A 150 5.07 -8.58 -20.16
C ARG A 150 4.13 -7.65 -19.40
N LEU A 151 2.82 -7.87 -19.56
CA LEU A 151 1.83 -7.18 -18.74
C LEU A 151 1.86 -7.73 -17.31
N ARG A 152 2.07 -6.85 -16.33
CA ARG A 152 2.12 -7.19 -14.91
C ARG A 152 0.92 -6.55 -14.22
N HIS A 153 0.27 -7.32 -13.36
CA HIS A 153 -0.83 -6.85 -12.53
C HIS A 153 -0.36 -6.80 -11.09
N ILE A 154 -0.41 -5.63 -10.46
CA ILE A 154 0.10 -5.47 -9.10
C ILE A 154 -0.90 -4.74 -8.21
N ARG A 155 -0.79 -5.02 -6.91
CA ARG A 155 -1.56 -4.37 -5.85
C ARG A 155 -0.59 -3.74 -4.86
N ILE A 156 -0.83 -2.49 -4.49
CA ILE A 156 -0.03 -1.79 -3.48
C ILE A 156 -0.89 -1.16 -2.39
N SER A 157 -0.32 -1.09 -1.20
CA SER A 157 -0.87 -0.38 -0.04
C SER A 157 0.23 0.47 0.57
N GLY A 158 -0.10 1.65 1.10
CA GLY A 158 0.91 2.55 1.63
C GLY A 158 0.38 3.56 2.63
N ARG A 159 1.28 4.04 3.50
CA ARG A 159 1.00 5.09 4.48
C ARG A 159 2.08 6.17 4.45
N PRO A 160 1.73 7.44 4.73
CA PRO A 160 2.71 8.49 4.91
C PRO A 160 3.57 8.21 6.14
N VAL A 161 4.83 8.60 6.08
CA VAL A 161 5.79 8.54 7.18
C VAL A 161 6.08 9.97 7.63
N PHE A 162 6.10 10.18 8.94
CA PHE A 162 6.43 11.46 9.55
C PHE A 162 7.56 11.28 10.56
N ASP A 163 8.41 12.28 10.70
CA ASP A 163 9.43 12.29 11.75
C ASP A 163 8.83 12.66 13.12
N ALA A 164 9.69 12.65 14.16
CA ALA A 164 9.28 12.98 15.53
C ALA A 164 8.84 14.45 15.71
N GLN A 165 9.04 15.32 14.72
CA GLN A 165 8.59 16.70 14.70
C GLN A 165 7.30 16.86 13.90
N GLY A 166 6.76 15.77 13.33
CA GLY A 166 5.59 15.77 12.48
C GLY A 166 5.87 16.22 11.05
N ALA A 167 7.14 16.35 10.65
CA ALA A 167 7.47 16.67 9.27
C ALA A 167 7.33 15.43 8.38
N TYR A 168 6.71 15.61 7.22
CA TYR A 168 6.51 14.55 6.24
C TYR A 168 7.86 14.06 5.69
N LYS A 169 8.06 12.74 5.69
CA LYS A 169 9.29 12.06 5.26
C LYS A 169 9.12 11.20 4.01
N GLY A 170 7.90 11.08 3.50
CA GLY A 170 7.61 10.25 2.33
C GLY A 170 6.56 9.18 2.63
N TYR A 171 6.62 8.06 1.91
CA TYR A 171 5.68 6.95 2.04
C TYR A 171 6.41 5.63 2.23
N GLN A 172 5.77 4.71 2.97
CA GLN A 172 6.19 3.31 3.01
C GLN A 172 4.98 2.41 2.79
N GLY A 173 5.20 1.23 2.22
CA GLY A 173 4.13 0.34 1.85
C GLY A 173 4.56 -1.06 1.46
N THR A 174 3.58 -1.87 1.09
CA THR A 174 3.78 -3.21 0.55
C THR A 174 3.22 -3.30 -0.87
N GLY A 175 3.72 -4.26 -1.63
CA GLY A 175 3.22 -4.60 -2.96
C GLY A 175 3.14 -6.10 -3.18
N ALA A 176 2.17 -6.51 -3.97
CA ALA A 176 1.90 -7.90 -4.31
C ALA A 176 1.76 -8.05 -5.84
N ASP A 177 2.33 -9.13 -6.38
CA ASP A 177 2.13 -9.51 -7.78
C ASP A 177 0.86 -10.35 -7.89
N LEU A 178 -0.11 -9.83 -8.63
CA LEU A 178 -1.38 -10.49 -8.93
C LEU A 178 -1.40 -11.13 -10.32
N THR A 179 -0.29 -11.07 -11.08
CA THR A 179 -0.27 -11.48 -12.49
C THR A 179 -0.72 -12.93 -12.67
N ALA A 180 -0.18 -13.86 -11.88
CA ALA A 180 -0.55 -15.27 -11.98
C ALA A 180 -2.03 -15.53 -11.64
N GLU A 181 -2.57 -14.83 -10.65
CA GLU A 181 -3.99 -14.93 -10.25
C GLU A 181 -4.92 -14.40 -11.35
N VAL A 182 -4.57 -13.25 -11.92
CA VAL A 182 -5.35 -12.64 -13.01
C VAL A 182 -5.29 -13.49 -14.28
N GLU A 183 -4.11 -14.00 -14.65
CA GLU A 183 -3.93 -14.88 -15.82
C GLU A 183 -4.71 -16.20 -15.65
N ALA A 184 -4.66 -16.83 -14.48
CA ALA A 184 -5.40 -18.06 -14.19
C ALA A 184 -6.92 -17.83 -14.26
N THR A 185 -7.41 -16.73 -13.68
CA THR A 185 -8.83 -16.36 -13.72
C THR A 185 -9.29 -16.11 -15.15
N ALA A 186 -8.48 -15.39 -15.95
CA ALA A 186 -8.79 -15.14 -17.35
C ALA A 186 -8.79 -16.43 -18.19
N GLN A 187 -7.89 -17.37 -17.93
CA GLN A 187 -7.84 -18.65 -18.62
C GLN A 187 -9.07 -19.52 -18.29
N ALA A 188 -9.45 -19.58 -17.02
CA ALA A 188 -10.65 -20.30 -16.59
C ALA A 188 -11.91 -19.74 -17.25
N ALA A 189 -12.09 -18.41 -17.23
CA ALA A 189 -13.23 -17.74 -17.86
C ALA A 189 -13.29 -17.99 -19.38
N ARG A 190 -12.14 -18.03 -20.07
CA ARG A 190 -12.08 -18.37 -21.51
C ARG A 190 -12.46 -19.81 -21.77
N ALA A 191 -12.00 -20.74 -20.96
CA ALA A 191 -12.33 -22.16 -21.11
C ALA A 191 -13.84 -22.41 -20.90
N GLU A 192 -14.43 -21.77 -19.90
CA GLU A 192 -15.88 -21.82 -19.65
C GLU A 192 -16.69 -21.25 -20.82
N ALA A 193 -16.26 -20.10 -21.37
CA ALA A 193 -16.92 -19.51 -22.53
C ALA A 193 -16.87 -20.44 -23.77
N ILE A 194 -15.75 -21.13 -24.01
CA ILE A 194 -15.62 -22.09 -25.11
C ILE A 194 -16.54 -23.30 -24.91
N LEU A 195 -16.66 -23.81 -23.68
CA LEU A 195 -17.57 -24.92 -23.37
C LEU A 195 -19.04 -24.51 -23.48
N ALA A 196 -19.39 -23.28 -23.12
CA ALA A 196 -20.76 -22.77 -23.23
C ALA A 196 -21.21 -22.51 -24.68
N ASP A 197 -20.27 -22.20 -25.58
CA ASP A 197 -20.53 -21.98 -27.01
C ASP A 197 -20.39 -23.25 -27.87
N ALA A 198 -19.96 -24.36 -27.26
CA ALA A 198 -19.86 -25.63 -27.96
C ALA A 198 -21.27 -26.15 -28.33
N PRO A 199 -21.53 -26.53 -29.59
CA PRO A 199 -22.82 -27.10 -29.97
C PRO A 199 -23.07 -28.38 -29.18
N GLU A 200 -24.26 -28.50 -28.60
CA GLU A 200 -24.59 -29.67 -27.79
C GLU A 200 -24.37 -30.98 -28.59
N PRO A 201 -23.81 -32.03 -27.97
CA PRO A 201 -23.46 -33.28 -28.65
C PRO A 201 -24.67 -34.03 -29.26
N HIS A 202 -25.91 -33.57 -29.04
CA HIS A 202 -27.12 -34.18 -29.59
C HIS A 202 -27.42 -33.80 -31.06
N GLN A 203 -26.65 -32.91 -31.70
CA GLN A 203 -26.83 -32.57 -33.13
C GLN A 203 -25.84 -33.25 -34.09
N ALA A 204 -24.89 -34.05 -33.60
CA ALA A 204 -24.13 -34.95 -34.45
C ALA A 204 -25.01 -36.16 -34.79
N ALA A 205 -25.82 -36.03 -35.84
CA ALA A 205 -26.53 -37.16 -36.43
C ALA A 205 -25.55 -38.32 -36.65
N PRO A 206 -25.92 -39.58 -36.33
CA PRO A 206 -25.08 -40.72 -36.66
C PRO A 206 -24.99 -40.79 -38.19
N GLN A 207 -23.91 -40.27 -38.78
CA GLN A 207 -23.58 -40.57 -40.16
C GLN A 207 -23.36 -42.07 -40.22
N GLY A 208 -24.19 -42.72 -41.04
CA GLY A 208 -24.38 -44.16 -41.09
C GLY A 208 -23.08 -44.92 -41.02
N SER A 209 -22.93 -45.70 -39.95
CA SER A 209 -21.98 -46.80 -39.90
C SER A 209 -22.33 -47.76 -41.06
N PRO A 210 -21.41 -48.07 -41.99
CA PRO A 210 -21.66 -49.05 -43.03
C PRO A 210 -21.49 -50.45 -42.42
N TYR A 211 -22.45 -50.86 -41.60
CA TYR A 211 -22.62 -52.28 -41.32
C TYR A 211 -23.14 -52.94 -42.59
N LEU A 212 -22.23 -53.56 -43.35
CA LEU A 212 -22.58 -54.56 -44.35
C LEU A 212 -23.37 -55.69 -43.67
N PRO A 213 -24.61 -56.00 -44.09
CA PRO A 213 -25.30 -57.17 -43.57
C PRO A 213 -24.59 -58.44 -44.07
N LEU A 214 -24.09 -59.24 -43.12
CA LEU A 214 -23.64 -60.62 -43.31
C LEU A 214 -24.84 -61.51 -43.65
N ASN A 215 -25.42 -61.37 -44.84
CA ASN A 215 -26.28 -62.40 -45.41
C ASN A 215 -26.45 -62.25 -46.93
N SER A 216 -25.44 -62.69 -47.69
CA SER A 216 -25.59 -62.99 -49.12
C SER A 216 -24.55 -64.01 -49.59
N LEU A 217 -24.34 -65.07 -48.81
CA LEU A 217 -23.75 -66.31 -49.32
C LEU A 217 -24.88 -67.22 -49.80
N GLN A 218 -25.37 -66.94 -51.01
CA GLN A 218 -26.09 -67.95 -51.78
C GLN A 218 -25.10 -69.08 -52.09
N ILE A 219 -25.22 -70.19 -51.35
CA ILE A 219 -24.57 -71.44 -51.69
C ILE A 219 -25.21 -71.95 -52.98
N GLN A 220 -24.52 -71.82 -54.11
CA GLN A 220 -24.90 -72.54 -55.32
C GLN A 220 -24.54 -74.02 -55.16
N PRO A 221 -25.46 -74.97 -55.43
CA PRO A 221 -25.13 -76.39 -55.38
C PRO A 221 -24.24 -76.79 -56.56
N LYS A 222 -23.12 -77.44 -56.23
CA LYS A 222 -22.18 -78.08 -57.16
C LYS A 222 -22.90 -79.20 -57.94
N PRO A 223 -22.86 -79.25 -59.28
CA PRO A 223 -23.42 -80.37 -60.02
C PRO A 223 -22.59 -81.64 -59.82
N ALA A 224 -23.28 -82.77 -59.65
CA ALA A 224 -22.70 -84.09 -59.47
C ALA A 224 -22.12 -84.65 -60.79
N PRO A 225 -21.03 -85.44 -60.75
CA PRO A 225 -20.51 -86.12 -61.93
C PRO A 225 -21.24 -87.46 -62.18
N ILE A 226 -21.75 -87.58 -63.41
CA ILE A 226 -22.17 -88.76 -64.23
C ILE A 226 -22.87 -89.92 -63.52
#